data_AF-A0A2V8EP32-F1
#
_entry.id   AF-A0A2V8EP32-F1
#
_cell.length_a   1.000
_cell.length_b   1.000
_cell.length_c   1.000
_cell.angle_alpha   90.00
_cell.angle_beta   90.00
_cell.angle_gamma   90.00
#
_symmetry.space_group_name_H-M   'P 1'
#
loop_
_entity.id
_entity.type
_entity.pdbx_description
1 polymer ?
#
loop_
_entity_poly.entity_id
_entity_poly.type
_entity_poly.pdbx_seq_one_letter_code
_entity_poly.pdbx_strand_id
1 'polypeptide(L)'
;MRGTWRSGPWSAQVSGGHLDKPEWFEPVDVVRITASAGFDGAIGSRPLAVTAAWGRNRDVGLFALDGYLLEWDLRMAAHDSVYGRAESMLKEIFGLGVHPAGLLNHPRNFSHIDALTVGYVRERPLAGWRRVGIGADITVYRTSADLVEYFGSPTSYHVFLRWRPSTPAAAHAHH
;
A
#
# COMPACT_ATOMS: atom_id res chain seq x y z
N MET A 1 -13.89 7.08 -14.08
CA MET A 1 -13.01 8.17 -14.58
C MET A 1 -11.60 8.00 -14.05
N ARG A 2 -10.57 8.41 -14.80
CA ARG A 2 -9.16 8.37 -14.39
C ARG A 2 -8.40 9.57 -14.97
N GLY A 3 -7.54 10.18 -14.18
CA GLY A 3 -6.58 11.20 -14.61
C GLY A 3 -5.19 10.90 -14.07
N THR A 4 -4.16 11.24 -14.83
CA THR A 4 -2.76 11.01 -14.47
C THR A 4 -1.91 12.22 -14.82
N TRP A 5 -0.87 12.48 -14.04
CA TRP A 5 0.09 13.55 -14.26
C TRP A 5 1.51 13.05 -14.00
N ARG A 6 2.48 13.59 -14.73
CA ARG A 6 3.90 13.34 -14.53
C ARG A 6 4.70 14.58 -14.91
N SER A 7 5.65 14.96 -14.07
CA SER A 7 6.61 16.02 -14.37
C SER A 7 7.93 15.76 -13.65
N GLY A 8 9.01 15.59 -14.41
CA GLY A 8 10.31 15.21 -13.87
C GLY A 8 10.21 13.94 -12.98
N PRO A 9 10.72 13.98 -11.74
CA PRO A 9 10.66 12.83 -10.83
C PRO A 9 9.28 12.61 -10.20
N TRP A 10 8.32 13.52 -10.42
CA TRP A 10 7.00 13.46 -9.80
C TRP A 10 5.97 12.81 -10.71
N SER A 11 5.09 12.02 -10.12
CA SER A 11 3.90 11.50 -10.78
C SER A 11 2.69 11.51 -9.84
N ALA A 12 1.49 11.59 -10.39
CA ALA A 12 0.25 11.49 -9.64
C ALA A 12 -0.87 10.86 -10.46
N GLN A 13 -1.85 10.28 -9.79
CA GLN A 13 -3.04 9.72 -10.40
C GLN A 13 -4.26 9.93 -9.50
N VAL A 14 -5.42 10.09 -10.12
CA VAL A 14 -6.72 9.98 -9.46
C VAL A 14 -7.65 9.11 -10.31
N SER A 15 -8.46 8.27 -9.67
CA SER A 15 -9.50 7.49 -10.33
C SER A 15 -10.73 7.36 -9.46
N GLY A 16 -11.88 7.23 -10.09
CA GLY A 16 -13.16 6.99 -9.43
C GLY A 16 -14.05 6.07 -10.25
N GLY A 17 -14.80 5.21 -9.57
CA GLY A 17 -15.73 4.26 -10.17
C GLY A 17 -16.92 3.96 -9.26
N HIS A 18 -18.03 3.56 -9.87
CA HIS A 18 -19.22 3.05 -9.19
C HIS A 18 -19.20 1.53 -9.29
N LEU A 19 -19.45 0.85 -8.19
CA LEU A 19 -19.52 -0.60 -8.09
C LEU A 19 -20.94 -0.97 -7.69
N ASP A 20 -21.65 -1.67 -8.58
CA ASP A 20 -22.97 -2.21 -8.32
C ASP A 20 -22.82 -3.48 -7.47
N LYS A 21 -23.33 -3.48 -6.22
CA LYS A 21 -23.30 -4.62 -5.29
C LYS A 21 -21.94 -5.35 -5.25
N PRO A 22 -20.89 -4.72 -4.72
CA PRO A 22 -19.50 -5.18 -4.85
C PRO A 22 -19.24 -6.55 -4.21
N GLU A 23 -20.02 -6.94 -3.19
CA GLU A 23 -19.89 -8.21 -2.50
C GLU A 23 -21.25 -8.89 -2.33
N TRP A 24 -21.27 -10.23 -2.24
CA TRP A 24 -22.53 -11.00 -2.09
C TRP A 24 -23.35 -10.60 -0.85
N PHE A 25 -22.68 -10.08 0.18
CA PHE A 25 -23.27 -9.65 1.45
C PHE A 25 -23.37 -8.12 1.57
N GLU A 26 -23.00 -7.37 0.54
CA GLU A 26 -23.07 -5.91 0.52
C GLU A 26 -24.15 -5.45 -0.48
N PRO A 27 -25.41 -5.28 -0.03
CA PRO A 27 -26.55 -5.04 -0.92
C PRO A 27 -26.63 -3.59 -1.44
N VAL A 28 -25.59 -2.78 -1.22
CA VAL A 28 -25.54 -1.36 -1.54
C VAL A 28 -24.45 -1.07 -2.55
N ASP A 29 -24.66 -0.05 -3.38
CA ASP A 29 -23.64 0.37 -4.33
C ASP A 29 -22.55 1.20 -3.64
N VAL A 30 -21.33 1.12 -4.18
CA VAL A 30 -20.18 1.81 -3.61
C VAL A 30 -19.54 2.71 -4.66
N VAL A 31 -19.30 3.97 -4.29
CA VAL A 31 -18.43 4.85 -5.06
C VAL A 31 -17.03 4.76 -4.48
N ARG A 32 -16.10 4.23 -5.27
CA ARG A 32 -14.68 4.14 -4.90
C ARG A 32 -13.91 5.25 -5.58
N ILE A 33 -13.14 6.00 -4.79
CA ILE A 33 -12.20 7.02 -5.26
C ILE A 33 -10.82 6.68 -4.74
N THR A 34 -9.80 6.79 -5.59
CA THR A 34 -8.40 6.58 -5.22
C THR A 34 -7.54 7.70 -5.79
N ALA A 35 -6.59 8.20 -5.01
CA ALA A 35 -5.57 9.12 -5.48
C ALA A 35 -4.19 8.65 -5.02
N SER A 36 -3.16 8.92 -5.81
CA SER A 36 -1.78 8.67 -5.43
C SER A 36 -0.84 9.72 -6.00
N ALA A 37 0.27 9.93 -5.31
CA ALA A 37 1.38 10.75 -5.77
C ALA A 37 2.69 10.02 -5.44
N GLY A 38 3.65 10.10 -6.34
CA GLY A 38 4.95 9.47 -6.20
C GLY A 38 6.09 10.41 -6.62
N PHE A 39 7.23 10.20 -5.99
CA PHE A 39 8.51 10.82 -6.30
C PHE A 39 9.51 9.70 -6.56
N ASP A 40 10.18 9.71 -7.71
CA ASP A 40 11.28 8.82 -8.04
C ASP A 40 12.47 9.66 -8.51
N GLY A 41 13.41 9.88 -7.60
CA GLY A 41 14.53 10.80 -7.80
C GLY A 41 15.66 10.55 -6.82
N ALA A 42 16.22 11.64 -6.27
CA ALA A 42 17.29 11.56 -5.30
C ALA A 42 17.20 12.67 -4.25
N ILE A 43 17.66 12.36 -3.05
CA ILE A 43 17.95 13.34 -1.99
C ILE A 43 19.48 13.48 -1.86
N GLY A 44 20.01 14.64 -2.27
CA GLY A 44 21.44 14.79 -2.52
C GLY A 44 21.90 13.81 -3.61
N SER A 45 22.91 12.99 -3.32
CA SER A 45 23.40 11.95 -4.24
C SER A 45 22.75 10.57 -4.03
N ARG A 46 21.74 10.47 -3.17
CA ARG A 46 21.13 9.18 -2.76
C ARG A 46 19.79 8.98 -3.45
N PRO A 47 19.61 7.93 -4.28
CA PRO A 47 18.33 7.60 -4.87
C PRO A 47 17.24 7.40 -3.80
N LEU A 48 16.09 8.00 -4.04
CA LEU A 48 14.92 7.96 -3.17
C LEU A 48 13.66 7.78 -4.03
N ALA A 49 12.90 6.75 -3.73
CA ALA A 49 11.54 6.57 -4.22
C ALA A 49 10.56 6.70 -3.06
N VAL A 50 9.50 7.48 -3.23
CA VAL A 50 8.41 7.68 -2.25
C VAL A 50 7.08 7.62 -2.98
N THR A 51 6.08 6.94 -2.42
CA THR A 51 4.71 6.95 -2.91
C THR A 51 3.74 7.14 -1.76
N ALA A 52 2.81 8.08 -1.91
CA ALA A 52 1.67 8.24 -1.03
C ALA A 52 0.39 7.93 -1.80
N ALA A 53 -0.53 7.21 -1.18
CA ALA A 53 -1.83 6.91 -1.77
C ALA A 53 -2.94 7.04 -0.72
N TRP A 54 -4.12 7.38 -1.23
CA TRP A 54 -5.36 7.46 -0.47
C TRP A 54 -6.47 6.80 -1.28
N GLY A 55 -7.36 6.08 -0.58
CA GLY A 55 -8.55 5.50 -1.15
C GLY A 55 -9.74 5.75 -0.24
N ARG A 56 -10.92 5.95 -0.83
CA ARG A 56 -12.18 6.07 -0.13
C ARG A 56 -13.24 5.21 -0.79
N ASN A 57 -13.91 4.38 0.00
CA ASN A 57 -15.19 3.78 -0.37
C ASN A 57 -16.30 4.59 0.27
N ARG A 58 -17.28 4.99 -0.52
CA ARG A 58 -18.48 5.66 -0.02
C ARG A 58 -19.70 4.84 -0.42
N ASP A 59 -20.40 4.33 0.57
CA ASP A 59 -21.69 3.70 0.39
C ASP A 59 -22.71 4.81 0.11
N VAL A 60 -23.70 4.55 -0.74
CA VAL A 60 -24.68 5.57 -1.15
C VAL A 60 -25.55 5.99 0.05
N GLY A 61 -25.08 6.98 0.82
CA GLY A 61 -25.88 7.74 1.78
C GLY A 61 -25.42 7.77 3.23
N LEU A 62 -24.49 6.92 3.68
CA LEU A 62 -24.29 6.72 5.13
C LEU A 62 -22.84 6.93 5.62
N PHE A 63 -21.83 6.29 5.01
CA PHE A 63 -20.45 6.31 5.55
C PHE A 63 -19.37 6.38 4.48
N ALA A 64 -18.17 6.79 4.89
CA ALA A 64 -16.96 6.80 4.07
C ALA A 64 -15.84 6.05 4.81
N LEU A 65 -15.27 5.05 4.14
CA LEU A 65 -14.14 4.27 4.64
C LEU A 65 -12.88 4.74 3.93
N ASP A 66 -11.99 5.38 4.68
CA ASP A 66 -10.72 5.87 4.18
C ASP A 66 -9.58 4.88 4.44
N GLY A 67 -8.67 4.81 3.47
CA GLY A 67 -7.40 4.10 3.58
C GLY A 67 -6.27 4.99 3.08
N TYR A 68 -5.13 4.92 3.74
CA TYR A 68 -3.92 5.68 3.47
C TYR A 68 -2.72 4.75 3.41
N LEU A 69 -1.81 5.04 2.48
CA LEU A 69 -0.56 4.32 2.29
C LEU A 69 0.57 5.34 2.07
N LEU A 70 1.70 5.11 2.72
CA LEU A 70 2.96 5.78 2.43
C LEU A 70 4.07 4.72 2.33
N GLU A 71 4.74 4.66 1.19
CA GLU A 71 5.89 3.78 0.95
C GLU A 71 7.12 4.60 0.61
N TRP A 72 8.29 4.16 1.06
CA TRP A 72 9.57 4.76 0.67
C TRP A 72 10.67 3.72 0.53
N ASP A 73 11.64 3.97 -0.35
CA ASP A 73 12.90 3.25 -0.50
C ASP A 73 14.03 4.26 -0.69
N LEU A 74 14.98 4.26 0.24
CA LEU A 74 16.17 5.11 0.22
C LEU A 74 17.42 4.25 0.08
N ARG A 75 18.17 4.45 -1.00
CA ARG A 75 19.50 3.84 -1.16
C ARG A 75 20.53 4.67 -0.39
N MET A 76 20.79 4.26 0.85
CA MET A 76 21.71 4.94 1.76
C MET A 76 23.18 4.85 1.30
N ALA A 77 23.56 3.73 0.69
CA ALA A 77 24.90 3.51 0.13
C ALA A 77 24.84 2.61 -1.11
N ALA A 78 25.99 2.34 -1.72
CA ALA A 78 26.08 1.58 -2.96
C ALA A 78 25.40 0.20 -2.90
N HIS A 79 25.29 -0.40 -1.71
CA HIS A 79 24.76 -1.73 -1.51
C HIS A 79 23.67 -1.79 -0.45
N ASP A 80 23.21 -0.65 0.06
CA ASP A 80 22.42 -0.56 1.27
C ASP A 80 21.18 0.28 1.00
N SER A 81 20.00 -0.31 1.18
CA SER A 81 18.72 0.38 1.11
C SER A 81 17.96 0.22 2.42
N VAL A 82 17.32 1.29 2.87
CA VAL A 82 16.28 1.26 3.90
C VAL A 82 14.96 1.59 3.24
N TYR A 83 13.95 0.80 3.54
CA TYR A 83 12.61 1.00 3.04
C TYR A 83 11.60 0.98 4.18
N GLY A 84 10.40 1.47 3.90
CA GLY A 84 9.30 1.31 4.82
C GLY A 84 7.95 1.54 4.16
N ARG A 85 6.92 1.15 4.91
CA ARG A 85 5.52 1.20 4.52
C ARG A 85 4.71 1.56 5.75
N ALA A 86 3.92 2.62 5.66
CA ALA A 86 2.92 2.98 6.65
C ALA A 86 1.53 2.85 6.03
N GLU A 87 0.65 2.14 6.71
CA GLU A 87 -0.73 1.90 6.30
C GLU A 87 -1.66 2.32 7.43
N SER A 88 -2.77 2.95 7.07
CA SER A 88 -3.81 3.36 8.01
C SER A 88 -5.15 3.24 7.32
N MET A 89 -6.08 2.47 7.89
CA MET A 89 -7.37 2.22 7.27
C MET A 89 -8.48 2.06 8.28
N LEU A 90 -9.64 2.61 7.94
CA LEU A 90 -10.88 2.34 8.62
C LEU A 90 -11.59 1.19 7.90
N LYS A 91 -11.90 0.12 8.61
CA LYS A 91 -12.62 -1.04 8.07
C LYS A 91 -13.80 -1.40 8.94
N GLU A 92 -14.79 -2.03 8.33
CA GLU A 92 -15.85 -2.72 9.06
C GLU A 92 -15.49 -4.22 9.13
N ILE A 93 -15.18 -4.73 10.33
CA ILE A 93 -14.67 -6.11 10.49
C ILE A 93 -15.61 -7.00 11.30
N PHE A 94 -16.35 -6.43 12.25
CA PHE A 94 -17.29 -7.19 13.10
C PHE A 94 -18.77 -6.99 12.74
N GLY A 95 -19.05 -6.61 11.48
CA GLY A 95 -20.40 -6.63 10.91
C GLY A 95 -20.84 -8.05 10.53
N LEU A 96 -20.76 -9.02 11.44
CA LEU A 96 -21.20 -10.42 11.23
C LEU A 96 -22.74 -10.61 11.22
N GLY A 97 -23.49 -9.51 11.11
CA GLY A 97 -24.87 -9.60 10.69
C GLY A 97 -24.91 -9.65 9.16
N VAL A 98 -25.52 -10.70 8.60
CA VAL A 98 -26.24 -10.56 7.33
C VAL A 98 -26.76 -9.13 7.20
N HIS A 99 -26.47 -8.47 6.09
CA HIS A 99 -27.12 -7.20 5.75
C HIS A 99 -28.40 -7.57 4.99
N PRO A 100 -29.52 -7.93 5.65
CA PRO A 100 -30.72 -8.29 4.93
C PRO A 100 -31.12 -7.11 4.05
N ALA A 101 -31.33 -7.39 2.76
CA ALA A 101 -31.75 -6.38 1.81
C ALA A 101 -32.98 -5.63 2.36
N GLY A 102 -32.84 -4.31 2.56
CA GLY A 102 -33.92 -3.45 3.07
C GLY A 102 -33.78 -2.96 4.51
N LEU A 103 -32.84 -3.44 5.33
CA LEU A 103 -32.50 -2.80 6.60
C LEU A 103 -31.25 -1.92 6.45
N LEU A 104 -31.46 -0.60 6.51
CA LEU A 104 -30.39 0.40 6.41
C LEU A 104 -29.71 0.73 7.76
N ASN A 105 -30.23 0.21 8.88
CA ASN A 105 -29.82 0.55 10.25
C ASN A 105 -29.53 -0.71 11.09
N HIS A 106 -28.45 -1.42 10.78
CA HIS A 106 -27.87 -2.42 11.68
C HIS A 106 -26.54 -1.90 12.26
N PRO A 107 -26.16 -2.32 13.49
CA PRO A 107 -24.93 -1.87 14.12
C PRO A 107 -23.71 -2.28 13.29
N ARG A 108 -22.95 -1.30 12.79
CA ARG A 108 -21.67 -1.52 12.11
C ARG A 108 -20.53 -1.19 13.06
N ASN A 109 -19.57 -2.10 13.18
CA ASN A 109 -18.38 -1.90 14.01
C ASN A 109 -17.22 -1.47 13.12
N PHE A 110 -16.86 -0.19 13.18
CA PHE A 110 -15.72 0.37 12.48
C PHE A 110 -14.46 0.22 13.33
N SER A 111 -13.47 -0.44 12.77
CA SER A 111 -12.19 -0.71 13.40
C SER A 111 -11.08 -0.02 12.61
N HIS A 112 -10.23 0.71 13.32
CA HIS A 112 -9.04 1.32 12.74
C HIS A 112 -7.91 0.31 12.75
N ILE A 113 -7.17 0.22 11.65
CA ILE A 113 -5.98 -0.62 11.54
C ILE A 113 -4.85 0.24 10.98
N ASP A 114 -3.79 0.34 11.77
CA ASP A 114 -2.53 0.96 11.40
C ASP A 114 -1.45 -0.11 11.37
N ALA A 115 -0.56 -0.02 10.38
CA ALA A 115 0.63 -0.84 10.28
C ALA A 115 1.83 0.01 9.89
N LEU A 116 2.96 -0.20 10.55
CA LEU A 116 4.23 0.40 10.18
C LEU A 116 5.26 -0.70 9.98
N THR A 117 5.76 -0.81 8.75
CA THR A 117 6.86 -1.70 8.37
C THR A 117 8.12 -0.89 8.10
N VAL A 118 9.24 -1.31 8.67
CA VAL A 118 10.56 -0.74 8.36
C VAL A 118 11.51 -1.89 8.10
N GLY A 119 12.26 -1.79 7.00
CA GLY A 119 13.17 -2.83 6.57
C GLY A 119 14.48 -2.31 6.02
N TYR A 120 15.42 -3.23 5.93
CA TYR A 120 16.75 -3.00 5.38
C TYR A 120 17.12 -4.12 4.43
N VAL A 121 17.75 -3.76 3.31
CA VAL A 121 18.29 -4.72 2.33
C VAL A 121 19.74 -4.39 2.02
N ARG A 122 20.59 -5.40 2.13
CA ARG A 122 21.97 -5.38 1.63
C ARG A 122 22.05 -6.13 0.31
N GLU A 123 22.45 -5.46 -0.75
CA GLU A 123 22.74 -6.09 -2.04
C GLU A 123 24.22 -6.46 -2.17
N ARG A 124 24.49 -7.60 -2.81
CA ARG A 124 25.82 -8.01 -3.26
C ARG A 124 25.77 -8.33 -4.75
N PRO A 125 26.78 -7.91 -5.52
CA PRO A 125 26.92 -8.35 -6.89
C PRO A 125 27.14 -9.87 -6.89
N LEU A 126 26.41 -10.58 -7.75
CA LEU A 126 26.62 -11.99 -8.03
C LEU A 126 27.13 -12.07 -9.48
N ALA A 127 28.21 -12.84 -9.69
CA ALA A 127 28.97 -12.98 -10.95
C ALA A 127 28.24 -12.53 -12.24
N GLY A 128 28.91 -11.68 -13.02
CA GLY A 128 28.33 -11.03 -14.20
C GLY A 128 27.44 -9.85 -13.82
N TRP A 129 26.29 -9.70 -14.46
CA TRP A 129 25.40 -8.56 -14.26
C TRP A 129 24.33 -8.77 -13.18
N ARG A 130 24.37 -9.87 -12.41
CA ARG A 130 23.31 -10.26 -11.48
C ARG A 130 23.51 -9.62 -10.10
N ARG A 131 22.41 -9.38 -9.37
CA ARG A 131 22.49 -8.96 -7.96
C ARG A 131 21.62 -9.85 -7.09
N VAL A 132 22.14 -10.17 -5.91
CA VAL A 132 21.39 -10.83 -4.84
C VAL A 132 21.39 -9.92 -3.63
N GLY A 133 20.24 -9.80 -2.98
CA GLY A 133 20.10 -9.08 -1.72
C GLY A 133 19.64 -10.01 -0.62
N ILE A 134 20.08 -9.72 0.60
CA ILE A 134 19.51 -10.25 1.83
C ILE A 134 18.88 -9.09 2.58
N GLY A 135 17.66 -9.29 3.06
CA GLY A 135 16.92 -8.26 3.77
C GLY A 135 16.12 -8.81 4.92
N ALA A 136 15.75 -7.89 5.81
CA ALA A 136 14.83 -8.15 6.90
C ALA A 136 13.98 -6.92 7.18
N ASP A 137 12.78 -7.14 7.70
CA ASP A 137 11.88 -6.10 8.16
C ASP A 137 11.10 -6.49 9.41
N ILE A 138 10.59 -5.46 10.06
CA ILE A 138 9.70 -5.55 11.21
C ILE A 138 8.43 -4.76 10.90
N THR A 139 7.27 -5.34 11.22
CA THR A 139 5.97 -4.67 11.13
C THR A 139 5.32 -4.61 12.49
N VAL A 140 4.93 -3.42 12.92
CA VAL A 140 4.14 -3.20 14.15
C VAL A 140 2.73 -2.79 13.76
N TYR A 141 1.74 -3.42 14.41
CA TYR A 141 0.32 -3.15 14.17
C TYR A 141 -0.32 -2.44 15.36
N ARG A 142 -1.12 -1.41 15.08
CA ARG A 142 -2.00 -0.78 16.06
C ARG A 142 -3.43 -0.89 15.55
N THR A 143 -4.31 -1.47 16.35
CA THR A 143 -5.71 -1.67 15.99
C THR A 143 -6.64 -1.14 17.06
N SER A 144 -7.90 -0.89 16.71
CA SER A 144 -8.96 -0.57 17.68
C SER A 144 -9.14 -1.71 18.71
N ALA A 145 -9.66 -1.36 19.89
CA ALA A 145 -9.74 -2.28 21.04
C ALA A 145 -10.59 -3.53 20.77
N ASP A 146 -11.65 -3.38 19.95
CA ASP A 146 -12.49 -4.47 19.45
C ASP A 146 -11.69 -5.50 18.66
N LEU A 147 -10.70 -5.08 17.87
CA LEU A 147 -9.80 -5.99 17.15
C LEU A 147 -8.73 -6.58 18.06
N VAL A 148 -8.22 -5.82 19.04
CA VAL A 148 -7.19 -6.32 19.96
C VAL A 148 -7.68 -7.53 20.76
N GLU A 149 -8.96 -7.55 21.13
CA GLU A 149 -9.58 -8.67 21.86
C GLU A 149 -9.50 -10.00 21.09
N TYR A 150 -9.63 -9.97 19.76
CA TYR A 150 -9.63 -11.17 18.92
C TYR A 150 -8.29 -11.45 18.21
N PHE A 151 -7.55 -10.41 17.85
CA PHE A 151 -6.34 -10.48 17.01
C PHE A 151 -5.05 -10.03 17.72
N GLY A 152 -5.15 -9.43 18.90
CA GLY A 152 -4.02 -8.83 19.60
C GLY A 152 -3.42 -7.60 18.88
N SER A 153 -2.20 -7.24 19.25
CA SER A 153 -1.35 -6.25 18.56
C SER A 153 -0.03 -6.94 18.20
N PRO A 154 -0.02 -7.75 17.12
CA PRO A 154 1.14 -8.54 16.78
C PRO A 154 2.29 -7.65 16.30
N THR A 155 3.51 -8.13 16.48
CA THR A 155 4.68 -7.64 15.75
C THR A 155 5.16 -8.75 14.84
N SER A 156 5.31 -8.45 13.55
CA SER A 156 5.80 -9.40 12.55
C SER A 156 7.27 -9.15 12.26
N TYR A 157 8.00 -10.22 11.99
CA TYR A 157 9.41 -10.20 11.58
C TYR A 157 9.56 -11.02 10.31
N HIS A 158 10.24 -10.47 9.32
CA HIS A 158 10.45 -11.13 8.04
C HIS A 158 11.93 -11.09 7.67
N VAL A 159 12.45 -12.21 7.17
CA VAL A 159 13.78 -12.30 6.55
C VAL A 159 13.61 -12.92 5.16
N PHE A 160 14.23 -12.32 4.15
CA PHE A 160 14.07 -12.74 2.77
C PHE A 160 15.35 -12.61 1.94
N LEU A 161 15.37 -13.31 0.81
CA LEU A 161 16.36 -13.16 -0.24
C LEU A 161 15.69 -12.50 -1.46
N ARG A 162 16.39 -11.54 -2.06
CA ARG A 162 15.95 -10.84 -3.26
C ARG A 162 16.91 -11.15 -4.41
N TRP A 163 16.39 -11.61 -5.53
CA TRP A 163 17.17 -11.76 -6.76
C TRP A 163 16.74 -10.70 -7.79
N ARG A 164 17.72 -9.99 -8.36
CA ARG A 164 17.51 -9.02 -9.44
C ARG A 164 18.30 -9.46 -10.67
N PRO A 165 17.62 -10.02 -11.69
CA PRO A 165 18.20 -10.10 -13.02
C PRO A 165 18.36 -8.67 -13.53
N SER A 166 19.53 -8.34 -14.07
CA SER A 166 19.66 -7.15 -14.90
C SER A 166 19.11 -7.50 -16.28
N THR A 167 18.18 -6.69 -16.76
CA THR A 167 17.81 -6.71 -18.17
C THR A 167 19.03 -6.20 -18.95
N PRO A 168 19.54 -6.92 -19.96
CA PRO A 168 20.46 -6.33 -20.92
C PRO A 168 19.80 -5.04 -21.44
N ALA A 169 20.57 -3.94 -21.50
CA ALA A 169 20.10 -2.75 -22.18
C ALA A 169 19.65 -3.19 -23.57
N ALA A 170 18.37 -3.00 -23.90
CA ALA A 170 17.89 -3.23 -25.25
C ALA A 170 18.77 -2.40 -26.16
N ALA A 171 19.58 -3.06 -26.98
CA ALA A 171 20.38 -2.41 -27.99
C ALA A 171 19.42 -1.56 -28.83
N HIS A 172 19.57 -0.25 -28.78
CA HIS A 172 18.95 0.65 -29.74
C HIS A 172 19.52 0.30 -31.12
N ALA A 173 18.86 -0.62 -31.83
CA ALA A 173 19.08 -0.83 -33.24
C ALA A 173 18.46 0.37 -33.98
N HIS A 174 19.31 1.29 -34.40
CA HIS A 174 18.96 2.25 -35.45
C HIS A 174 18.77 1.47 -36.76
N HIS A 175 17.64 1.68 -37.42
CA HIS A 175 17.47 1.43 -38.84
C HIS A 175 16.59 2.53 -39.43
#